data_AF-A0A7J5BB93-F1
#
_entry.id   AF-A0A7J5BB93-F1
#
_cell.length_a   1.000
_cell.length_b   1.000
_cell.length_c   1.000
_cell.angle_alpha   90.00
_cell.angle_beta   90.00
_cell.angle_gamma   90.00
#
_symmetry.space_group_name_H-M   'P 1'
#
loop_
_entity.id
_entity.type
_entity.pdbx_description
1 polymer ?
#
loop_
_entity_poly.entity_id
_entity_poly.type
_entity_poly.pdbx_seq_one_letter_code
_entity_poly.pdbx_strand_id
1 'polypeptide(L)'
;MANINQPETDPRVRWFHRGGFTTIAMISLVLGAIGLIVIALGAIFGELELAANYVPFPSIVGLLFGILGVLGPWKWTAAIAVVLNIAAMTLAMVLG
;
A
#
# COMPACT_ATOMS: atom_id res chain seq x y z
N MET A 1 23.65 16.62 15.06
CA MET A 1 22.84 15.64 15.81
C MET A 1 21.40 15.86 15.38
N ALA A 2 20.78 14.87 14.73
CA ALA A 2 19.40 15.01 14.26
C ALA A 2 18.48 15.18 15.47
N ASN A 3 17.71 16.27 15.47
CA ASN A 3 16.81 16.60 16.57
C ASN A 3 15.62 15.64 16.50
N ILE A 4 15.61 14.65 17.40
CA ILE A 4 14.67 13.51 17.44
C ILE A 4 13.22 13.93 17.70
N ASN A 5 12.98 15.22 17.96
CA ASN A 5 11.67 15.81 18.27
C ASN A 5 10.99 16.51 17.07
N GLN A 6 11.58 16.46 15.87
CA GLN A 6 10.93 17.05 14.69
C GLN A 6 9.96 16.05 14.04
N PRO A 7 8.71 16.45 13.75
CA PRO A 7 7.75 15.55 13.13
C PRO A 7 8.26 15.08 11.77
N GLU A 8 8.00 13.81 11.39
CA GLU A 8 8.41 13.26 10.07
C GLU A 8 7.88 14.10 8.89
N THR A 9 6.86 14.92 9.12
CA THR A 9 6.27 15.85 8.14
C THR A 9 6.99 17.20 8.05
N ASP A 10 8.00 17.49 8.88
CA ASP A 10 8.71 18.77 8.93
C ASP A 10 9.40 19.07 7.58
N PRO A 11 9.02 20.14 6.84
CA PRO A 11 9.58 20.49 5.53
C PRO A 11 11.03 20.98 5.56
N ARG A 12 11.74 20.94 6.71
CA ARG A 12 13.12 21.43 6.88
C ARG A 12 14.21 20.35 7.08
N VAL A 13 13.86 19.11 7.41
CA VAL A 13 14.83 17.98 7.60
C VAL A 13 15.28 17.41 6.24
N ARG A 14 16.20 16.46 6.04
CA ARG A 14 16.37 15.86 4.68
C ARG A 14 15.34 14.74 4.49
N TRP A 15 14.76 14.53 3.31
CA TRP A 15 13.69 13.54 3.14
C TRP A 15 14.13 12.10 3.48
N PHE A 16 15.41 11.76 3.39
CA PHE A 16 15.94 10.46 3.87
C PHE A 16 16.22 10.44 5.37
N HIS A 17 16.01 11.57 6.05
CA HIS A 17 15.95 11.75 7.50
C HIS A 17 14.51 12.00 7.99
N ARG A 18 13.52 12.02 7.08
CA ARG A 18 12.09 12.18 7.34
C ARG A 18 11.37 10.94 6.81
N GLY A 19 10.30 10.48 7.45
CA GLY A 19 9.21 9.87 6.67
C GLY A 19 9.52 8.57 5.92
N GLY A 20 10.45 7.74 6.39
CA GLY A 20 10.59 6.38 5.86
C GLY A 20 9.26 5.63 6.00
N PHE A 21 8.62 5.76 7.16
CA PHE A 21 7.32 5.14 7.42
C PHE A 21 6.17 5.79 6.67
N THR A 22 6.19 7.12 6.51
CA THR A 22 5.19 7.84 5.72
C THR A 22 5.23 7.41 4.25
N THR A 23 6.43 7.31 3.67
CA THR A 23 6.64 6.83 2.30
C THR A 23 6.19 5.39 2.13
N ILE A 24 6.55 4.52 3.08
CA ILE A 24 6.14 3.12 3.13
C ILE A 24 4.60 3.00 3.18
N ALA A 25 3.92 3.80 4.01
CA ALA A 25 2.46 3.81 4.10
C ALA A 25 1.80 4.22 2.76
N MET A 26 2.37 5.21 2.07
CA MET A 26 1.87 5.65 0.76
C MET A 26 2.10 4.62 -0.34
N ILE A 27 3.27 3.97 -0.37
CA ILE A 27 3.56 2.88 -1.32
C ILE A 27 2.54 1.76 -1.11
N SER A 28 2.31 1.35 0.14
CA SER A 28 1.30 0.36 0.48
C SER A 28 -0.09 0.73 -0.05
N LEU A 29 -0.50 1.99 0.15
CA LEU A 29 -1.81 2.48 -0.26
C LEU A 29 -1.98 2.42 -1.78
N VAL A 30 -0.96 2.87 -2.52
CA VAL A 30 -0.95 2.87 -3.99
C VAL A 30 -1.02 1.45 -4.52
N LEU A 31 -0.25 0.52 -3.96
CA LEU A 31 -0.25 -0.88 -4.39
C LEU A 31 -1.62 -1.53 -4.18
N GLY A 32 -2.27 -1.29 -3.03
CA GLY A 32 -3.62 -1.79 -2.77
C GLY A 32 -4.66 -1.22 -3.73
N ALA A 33 -4.57 0.08 -4.02
CA ALA A 33 -5.46 0.74 -4.99
C ALA A 33 -5.27 0.20 -6.42
N ILE A 34 -4.03 0.02 -6.87
CA ILE A 34 -3.73 -0.56 -8.19
C ILE A 34 -4.28 -1.99 -8.29
N GLY A 35 -4.13 -2.80 -7.25
CA GLY A 35 -4.68 -4.15 -7.21
C GLY A 35 -6.19 -4.17 -7.47
N LEU A 36 -6.95 -3.32 -6.78
CA LEU A 36 -8.39 -3.21 -6.99
C LEU A 36 -8.75 -2.68 -8.39
N ILE A 37 -7.99 -1.72 -8.92
CA ILE A 37 -8.20 -1.21 -10.28
C ILE A 37 -7.99 -2.32 -11.31
N VAL A 38 -6.95 -3.13 -11.18
CA VAL A 38 -6.67 -4.23 -12.11
C VAL A 38 -7.80 -5.26 -12.08
N ILE A 39 -8.32 -5.62 -10.90
CA ILE A 39 -9.49 -6.51 -10.79
C ILE A 39 -10.71 -5.90 -11.48
N ALA A 40 -10.98 -4.60 -11.23
CA ALA A 40 -12.11 -3.92 -11.84
C ALA A 40 -11.99 -3.88 -13.38
N LEU A 41 -10.80 -3.62 -13.92
CA LEU A 41 -10.54 -3.68 -15.36
C LEU A 41 -10.70 -5.11 -15.89
N GLY A 42 -10.18 -6.12 -15.20
CA GLY A 42 -10.38 -7.54 -15.56
C GLY A 42 -11.86 -7.90 -15.64
N ALA A 43 -12.68 -7.43 -14.69
CA ALA A 43 -14.13 -7.63 -14.71
C ALA A 43 -14.82 -6.93 -15.89
N ILE A 44 -14.36 -5.73 -16.28
CA ILE A 44 -14.93 -4.97 -17.40
C ILE A 44 -14.59 -5.62 -18.75
N PHE A 45 -13.37 -6.10 -18.92
CA PHE A 45 -12.89 -6.65 -20.20
C PHE A 45 -13.07 -8.17 -20.32
N GLY A 46 -13.53 -8.85 -19.28
CA GLY A 46 -13.69 -10.31 -19.27
C GLY A 46 -12.38 -11.09 -19.05
N GLU A 47 -11.31 -10.40 -18.65
CA GLU A 47 -9.95 -10.93 -18.49
C GLU A 47 -9.61 -11.13 -16.98
N LEU A 48 -10.56 -11.68 -16.23
CA LEU A 48 -10.43 -11.85 -14.77
C LEU A 48 -9.28 -12.77 -14.38
N GLU A 49 -9.02 -13.83 -15.14
CA GLU A 49 -7.94 -14.78 -14.88
C GLU A 49 -6.55 -14.10 -14.96
N LEU A 50 -6.35 -13.22 -15.95
CA LEU A 50 -5.13 -12.42 -16.06
C LEU A 50 -4.98 -11.46 -14.88
N ALA A 51 -6.06 -10.77 -14.52
CA ALA A 51 -6.06 -9.83 -13.39
C ALA A 51 -5.78 -10.54 -12.06
N ALA A 52 -6.44 -11.68 -11.82
CA ALA A 52 -6.30 -12.48 -10.61
C ALA A 52 -4.89 -13.06 -10.43
N ASN A 53 -4.20 -13.39 -11.52
CA ASN A 53 -2.81 -13.84 -11.47
C ASN A 53 -1.80 -12.70 -11.21
N TYR A 54 -2.10 -11.48 -11.67
CA TYR A 54 -1.22 -10.33 -11.49
C TYR A 54 -1.31 -9.71 -10.09
N VAL A 55 -2.52 -9.54 -9.56
CA VAL A 55 -2.83 -8.76 -8.35
C VAL A 55 -2.17 -9.26 -7.05
N PRO A 56 -1.94 -10.57 -6.82
CA PRO A 56 -1.33 -11.07 -5.58
C PRO A 56 0.07 -10.50 -5.32
N PHE A 57 0.90 -10.35 -6.36
CA PHE A 57 2.27 -9.85 -6.19
C PHE A 57 2.34 -8.41 -5.65
N PRO A 58 1.75 -7.38 -6.29
CA PRO A 58 1.74 -6.03 -5.75
C PRO A 58 1.00 -5.95 -4.40
N SER A 59 -0.04 -6.76 -4.21
CA SER A 59 -0.80 -6.74 -2.96
C SER A 59 -0.02 -7.30 -1.76
N ILE A 60 0.78 -8.34 -1.94
CA ILE A 60 1.67 -8.87 -0.89
C ILE A 60 2.73 -7.82 -0.52
N VAL A 61 3.36 -7.19 -1.51
CA VAL A 61 4.35 -6.13 -1.29
C VAL A 61 3.70 -4.95 -0.58
N GLY A 62 2.50 -4.55 -1.01
CA GLY A 62 1.72 -3.50 -0.36
C GLY A 62 1.33 -3.86 1.07
N LEU A 63 0.97 -5.11 1.35
CA LEU A 63 0.66 -5.58 2.70
C LEU A 63 1.88 -5.46 3.64
N LEU A 64 3.05 -5.92 3.19
CA LEU A 64 4.30 -5.83 3.95
C LEU A 64 4.64 -4.38 4.28
N PHE A 65 4.55 -3.49 3.31
CA PHE A 65 4.75 -2.06 3.54
C PHE A 65 3.66 -1.47 4.44
N GLY A 66 2.40 -1.88 4.31
CA GLY A 66 1.32 -1.38 5.15
C GLY A 66 1.53 -1.72 6.62
N ILE A 67 1.91 -2.97 6.91
CA ILE A 67 2.21 -3.43 8.27
C ILE A 67 3.37 -2.62 8.88
N LEU A 68 4.44 -2.42 8.11
CA LEU A 68 5.58 -1.60 8.56
C LEU A 68 5.17 -0.13 8.75
N GLY A 69 4.33 0.41 7.88
CA GLY A 69 3.84 1.79 7.92
C GLY A 69 2.96 2.11 9.14
N VAL A 70 2.31 1.10 9.73
CA VAL A 70 1.50 1.27 10.96
C VAL A 70 2.35 1.66 12.17
N LEU A 71 3.65 1.35 12.15
CA LEU A 71 4.61 1.76 13.18
C LEU A 71 4.97 3.25 13.10
N GLY A 72 4.61 3.92 12.00
CA GLY A 72 4.89 5.33 11.77
C GLY A 72 3.77 6.29 12.21
N PRO A 73 4.00 7.60 12.06
CA PRO A 73 3.01 8.63 12.35
C PRO A 73 1.76 8.57 11.45
N TRP A 74 1.85 7.92 10.28
CA TRP A 74 0.76 7.75 9.31
C TRP A 74 0.03 6.40 9.48
N LYS A 75 -0.07 5.92 10.72
CA LYS A 75 -0.64 4.60 11.04
C LYS A 75 -2.05 4.36 10.49
N TRP A 76 -2.89 5.39 10.41
CA TRP A 76 -4.24 5.29 9.84
C TRP A 76 -4.20 5.05 8.34
N THR A 77 -3.37 5.80 7.60
CA THR A 77 -3.18 5.60 6.17
C THR A 77 -2.61 4.22 5.88
N ALA A 78 -1.63 3.79 6.68
CA ALA A 78 -1.04 2.46 6.57
C ALA A 78 -2.06 1.35 6.88
N ALA A 79 -2.92 1.52 7.88
CA ALA A 79 -3.98 0.56 8.21
C ALA A 79 -5.02 0.45 7.07
N ILE A 80 -5.44 1.58 6.50
CA ILE A 80 -6.32 1.60 5.32
C ILE A 80 -5.65 0.86 4.16
N ALA A 81 -4.36 1.13 3.93
CA ALA A 81 -3.60 0.47 2.89
C ALA A 81 -3.54 -1.05 3.09
N VAL A 82 -3.30 -1.54 4.30
CA VAL A 82 -3.36 -2.98 4.62
C VAL A 82 -4.72 -3.56 4.24
N VAL A 83 -5.82 -2.91 4.64
CA VAL A 83 -7.17 -3.37 4.30
C VAL A 83 -7.39 -3.46 2.80
N LEU A 84 -6.94 -2.45 2.03
CA LEU A 84 -7.06 -2.46 0.57
C LEU A 84 -6.27 -3.62 -0.07
N ASN A 85 -5.05 -3.87 0.40
CA ASN A 85 -4.23 -4.97 -0.10
C ASN A 85 -4.83 -6.35 0.22
N ILE A 86 -5.41 -6.52 1.42
CA ILE A 86 -6.15 -7.74 1.78
C ILE A 86 -7.38 -7.92 0.88
N ALA A 87 -8.15 -6.84 0.68
CA ALA A 87 -9.32 -6.88 -0.18
C ALA A 87 -8.96 -7.26 -1.62
N ALA A 88 -7.89 -6.66 -2.17
CA ALA A 88 -7.40 -6.99 -3.50
C ALA A 88 -6.97 -8.45 -3.61
N MET A 89 -6.20 -8.98 -2.65
CA MET A 89 -5.83 -10.41 -2.65
C MET A 89 -7.05 -11.32 -2.57
N THR A 90 -7.97 -11.02 -1.65
CA THR A 90 -9.15 -11.87 -1.42
C THR A 90 -10.05 -11.89 -2.65
N LEU A 91 -10.27 -10.73 -3.28
CA LEU A 91 -11.05 -10.63 -4.50
C LEU A 91 -10.37 -11.35 -5.66
N ALA A 92 -9.05 -11.23 -5.82
CA ALA A 92 -8.31 -11.98 -6.84
C ALA A 92 -8.46 -13.50 -6.65
N MET A 93 -8.42 -14.01 -5.41
CA MET A 93 -8.60 -15.44 -5.12
C MET A 93 -10.03 -15.96 -5.31
N VAL A 94 -11.04 -15.11 -5.18
CA VAL A 94 -12.46 -15.50 -5.32
C VAL A 94 -12.93 -15.39 -6.77
N LEU A 95 -12.36 -14.45 -7.54
CA LEU A 95 -12.80 -14.12 -8.89
C LEU A 95 -11.94 -14.74 -10.00
N GLY A 96 -10.72 -15.20 -9.69
CA GLY A 96 -9.86 -15.98 -10.58
C GLY A 96 -10.01 -17.47 -10.32
#